data_AF-L0DY72-F1
#
_entry.id   AF-L0DY72-F1
#
_cell.length_a   1.000
_cell.length_b   1.000
_cell.length_c   1.000
_cell.angle_alpha   90.00
_cell.angle_beta   90.00
_cell.angle_gamma   90.00
#
_symmetry.space_group_name_H-M   'P 1'
#
loop_
_entity.id
_entity.type
_entity.pdbx_description
1 polymer ?
#
loop_
_entity_poly.entity_id
_entity_poly.type
_entity_poly.pdbx_seq_one_letter_code
_entity_poly.pdbx_strand_id
1 'polypeptide(L)'
;MKNLLARLLLPVLVLGALLAWWYPEPALVGIEVTDWAQQYERSYTPPAHRIGAMAAARDLLQRRQPSVPLPLYMENHAGERWIEADTGDDREQWSAVVGELADRDRIFLQPAQWIPNWPREVESLPGYLMLRDGHEVHFLTLQRWPPWDFGRAGVPADQRYPLRSQWPLMLLAIGAVAAWRVQRGRLRPATAHAVDSTAGTVLASILMMAVVGIALLLVPHVYGIWGGDIGLPMMSSLLGIVLLLSAVLVSPLYIGQFRRLQRLLRGEERLAHWTYSPEEWRDHVRAQYGEQRQLARANLWFLGGTIVVVTVILVVFIDREAAGVMVASAAGLVALLTFVAIVMPRLTRRRLERGPYEAHIGEDLLYLGGQTHFWSGWTSRFESIQAVGGARPHLEIVYSDLQVSNPKTVSMHRVGVRLNVPIPAGREAEARDIAQQLQQRWETPAQGSKTKG
;
A
#
# COMPACT_ATOMS: atom_id res chain seq x y z
N MET A 1 24.38 0.41 2.98
CA MET A 1 23.21 -0.46 3.24
C MET A 1 22.58 -0.25 4.62
N LYS A 2 23.30 -0.33 5.75
CA LYS A 2 22.72 -0.17 7.12
C LYS A 2 21.79 1.06 7.29
N ASN A 3 22.23 2.23 6.83
CA ASN A 3 21.42 3.47 6.91
C ASN A 3 20.16 3.43 6.03
N LEU A 4 20.19 2.68 4.94
CA LEU A 4 19.05 2.54 4.04
C LEU A 4 17.99 1.62 4.68
N LEU A 5 18.42 0.49 5.27
CA LEU A 5 17.53 -0.39 6.05
C LEU A 5 16.83 0.37 7.18
N ALA A 6 17.56 1.24 7.90
CA ALA A 6 16.97 2.06 8.95
C ALA A 6 15.85 3.01 8.45
N ARG A 7 15.89 3.43 7.17
CA ARG A 7 14.82 4.24 6.57
C ARG A 7 13.55 3.43 6.27
N LEU A 8 13.71 2.13 6.01
CA LEU A 8 12.61 1.20 5.72
C LEU A 8 11.91 0.71 6.99
N LEU A 9 12.57 0.71 8.15
CA LEU A 9 11.97 0.20 9.39
C LEU A 9 10.60 0.82 9.71
N LEU A 10 10.49 2.15 9.69
CA LEU A 10 9.22 2.82 9.99
C LEU A 10 8.09 2.46 9.00
N PRO A 11 8.25 2.60 7.68
CA PRO A 11 7.17 2.24 6.75
C PRO A 11 6.86 0.74 6.73
N VAL A 12 7.85 -0.13 6.94
CA VAL A 12 7.61 -1.59 7.11
C VAL A 12 6.77 -1.85 8.35
N LEU A 13 7.06 -1.19 9.47
CA LEU A 13 6.30 -1.35 10.70
C LEU A 13 4.88 -0.79 10.56
N VAL A 14 4.70 0.34 9.88
CA VAL A 14 3.37 0.88 9.54
C VAL A 14 2.60 -0.08 8.65
N LEU A 15 3.24 -0.65 7.61
CA LEU A 15 2.61 -1.67 6.76
C LEU A 15 2.21 -2.90 7.57
N GLY A 16 3.09 -3.40 8.43
CA GLY A 16 2.82 -4.52 9.32
C GLY A 16 1.65 -4.25 10.27
N ALA A 17 1.58 -3.05 10.86
CA ALA A 17 0.46 -2.63 11.70
C ALA A 17 -0.86 -2.54 10.92
N LEU A 18 -0.82 -2.03 9.69
CA LEU A 18 -1.99 -2.01 8.81
C LEU A 18 -2.46 -3.42 8.45
N LEU A 19 -1.54 -4.33 8.13
CA LEU A 19 -1.87 -5.73 7.87
C LEU A 19 -2.37 -6.44 9.14
N ALA A 20 -1.81 -6.14 10.31
CA ALA A 20 -2.29 -6.70 11.58
C ALA A 20 -3.69 -6.17 11.93
N TRP A 21 -3.97 -4.90 11.65
CA TRP A 21 -5.28 -4.27 11.89
C TRP A 21 -6.43 -4.94 11.12
N TRP A 22 -6.12 -5.47 9.94
CA TRP A 22 -7.06 -6.18 9.06
C TRP A 22 -6.86 -7.69 9.04
N TYR A 23 -5.98 -8.23 9.90
CA TYR A 23 -5.75 -9.67 10.00
C TYR A 23 -7.00 -10.35 10.53
N PRO A 24 -7.70 -11.17 9.73
CA PRO A 24 -8.92 -11.80 10.16
C PRO A 24 -8.62 -13.02 11.03
N GLU A 25 -9.55 -13.38 11.91
CA GLU A 25 -9.50 -14.68 12.59
C GLU A 25 -9.56 -15.82 11.54
N PRO A 26 -8.65 -16.81 11.56
CA PRO A 26 -8.56 -17.82 10.49
C PRO A 26 -9.83 -18.66 10.29
N ALA A 27 -10.58 -18.89 11.37
CA ALA A 27 -11.90 -19.50 11.33
C ALA A 27 -12.63 -19.17 12.63
N LEU A 28 -13.95 -19.00 12.54
CA LEU A 28 -14.84 -18.94 13.70
C LEU A 28 -15.82 -20.10 13.64
N VAL A 29 -16.26 -20.57 14.80
CA VAL A 29 -17.37 -21.51 14.88
C VAL A 29 -18.60 -20.71 15.28
N GLY A 30 -19.56 -20.63 14.37
CA GLY A 30 -20.89 -20.10 14.66
C GLY A 30 -21.72 -21.21 15.31
N ILE A 31 -22.35 -20.89 16.44
CA ILE A 31 -23.32 -21.72 17.12
C ILE A 31 -24.66 -21.00 17.01
N GLU A 32 -25.67 -21.71 16.52
CA GLU A 32 -27.03 -21.20 16.36
C GLU A 32 -28.02 -22.22 16.89
N VAL A 33 -29.11 -21.75 17.50
CA VAL A 33 -30.17 -22.64 17.97
C VAL A 33 -30.90 -23.24 16.76
N THR A 34 -30.91 -24.56 16.68
CA THR A 34 -31.60 -25.28 15.61
C THR A 34 -33.07 -25.45 15.99
N ASP A 35 -33.93 -24.63 15.40
CA ASP A 35 -35.37 -24.89 15.42
C ASP A 35 -35.71 -25.96 14.37
N TRP A 36 -35.61 -27.22 14.76
CA TRP A 36 -35.93 -28.36 13.91
C TRP A 36 -37.38 -28.35 13.44
N ALA A 37 -38.31 -27.86 14.26
CA ALA A 37 -39.72 -27.77 13.87
C ALA A 37 -39.88 -26.74 12.74
N GLN A 38 -39.25 -25.57 12.87
CA GLN A 38 -39.30 -24.56 11.82
C GLN A 38 -38.56 -25.00 10.54
N GLN A 39 -37.42 -25.68 10.64
CA GLN A 39 -36.74 -26.24 9.46
C GLN A 39 -37.57 -27.32 8.76
N TYR A 40 -38.21 -28.18 9.55
CA TYR A 40 -39.15 -29.18 9.06
C TYR A 40 -40.33 -28.52 8.33
N GLU A 41 -40.97 -27.53 8.97
CA GLU A 41 -42.04 -26.76 8.36
C GLU A 41 -41.58 -26.06 7.08
N ARG A 42 -40.41 -25.44 7.03
CA ARG A 42 -39.87 -24.82 5.81
C ARG A 42 -39.61 -25.83 4.69
N SER A 43 -39.30 -27.07 5.03
CA SER A 43 -39.01 -28.13 4.07
C SER A 43 -40.26 -28.78 3.50
N TYR A 44 -41.32 -28.92 4.31
CA TYR A 44 -42.58 -29.58 3.93
C TYR A 44 -43.76 -28.65 3.70
N THR A 45 -43.69 -27.40 4.13
CA THR A 45 -44.73 -26.38 3.91
C THR A 45 -44.37 -25.59 2.65
N PRO A 46 -45.23 -25.60 1.61
CA PRO A 46 -45.03 -24.78 0.44
C PRO A 46 -44.92 -23.30 0.84
N PRO A 47 -43.93 -22.53 0.36
CA PRO A 47 -43.90 -21.10 0.62
C PRO A 47 -45.18 -20.47 0.06
N ALA A 48 -45.96 -19.82 0.92
CA ALA A 48 -47.33 -19.36 0.60
C ALA A 48 -47.41 -18.46 -0.65
N HIS A 49 -46.33 -17.75 -1.00
CA HIS A 49 -46.31 -16.79 -2.11
C HIS A 49 -45.02 -16.92 -2.95
N ARG A 50 -45.04 -17.77 -3.99
CA ARG A 50 -44.03 -17.71 -5.06
C ARG A 50 -44.70 -17.69 -6.43
N ILE A 51 -44.48 -16.61 -7.17
CA ILE A 51 -44.97 -16.42 -8.53
C ILE A 51 -43.89 -16.92 -9.50
N GLY A 52 -44.20 -17.93 -10.32
CA GLY A 52 -43.33 -18.39 -11.41
C GLY A 52 -43.33 -19.91 -11.66
N ALA A 53 -43.18 -20.32 -12.92
CA ALA A 53 -43.26 -21.72 -13.36
C ALA A 53 -42.19 -22.64 -12.70
N MET A 54 -40.97 -22.14 -12.49
CA MET A 54 -39.91 -22.86 -11.77
C MET A 54 -40.25 -23.10 -10.29
N ALA A 55 -40.95 -22.17 -9.64
CA ALA A 55 -41.38 -22.34 -8.26
C ALA A 55 -42.51 -23.37 -8.15
N ALA A 56 -43.46 -23.34 -9.08
CA ALA A 56 -44.54 -24.36 -9.16
C ALA A 56 -43.98 -25.77 -9.45
N ALA A 57 -42.97 -25.88 -10.31
CA ALA A 57 -42.29 -27.15 -10.57
C ALA A 57 -41.54 -27.68 -9.33
N ARG A 58 -40.85 -26.80 -8.58
CA ARG A 58 -40.20 -27.17 -7.31
C ARG A 58 -41.23 -27.59 -6.26
N ASP A 59 -42.36 -26.89 -6.17
CA ASP A 59 -43.46 -27.23 -5.26
C ASP A 59 -44.05 -28.62 -5.59
N LEU A 60 -44.30 -28.92 -6.87
CA LEU A 60 -44.75 -30.26 -7.29
C LEU A 60 -43.75 -31.37 -6.94
N LEU A 61 -42.45 -31.09 -7.03
CA LEU A 61 -41.41 -32.04 -6.63
C LEU A 61 -41.35 -32.21 -5.10
N GLN A 62 -41.49 -31.11 -4.34
CA GLN A 62 -41.54 -31.16 -2.87
C GLN A 62 -42.77 -31.91 -2.36
N ARG A 63 -43.95 -31.69 -2.95
CA ARG A 63 -45.20 -32.41 -2.59
C ARG A 63 -45.14 -33.92 -2.84
N ARG A 64 -44.23 -34.40 -3.69
CA ARG A 64 -44.03 -35.84 -3.93
C ARG A 64 -43.14 -36.50 -2.88
N GLN A 65 -42.41 -35.74 -2.06
CA GLN A 65 -41.67 -36.32 -0.95
C GLN A 65 -42.66 -36.59 0.20
N PRO A 66 -42.82 -37.85 0.63
CA PRO A 66 -43.67 -38.14 1.79
C PRO A 66 -43.13 -37.42 3.02
N SER A 67 -44.00 -36.76 3.78
CA SER A 67 -43.65 -36.18 5.06
C SER A 67 -43.18 -37.30 5.99
N VAL A 68 -41.92 -37.25 6.41
CA VAL A 68 -41.42 -38.18 7.43
C VAL A 68 -41.70 -37.60 8.82
N PRO A 69 -41.84 -38.43 9.88
CA PRO A 69 -41.93 -37.93 11.26
C PRO A 69 -40.69 -37.07 11.62
N LEU A 70 -40.88 -36.04 12.44
CA LEU A 70 -39.80 -35.11 12.82
C LEU A 70 -38.53 -35.81 13.37
N PRO A 71 -38.60 -36.83 14.23
CA PRO A 71 -37.40 -37.55 14.68
C PRO A 71 -36.61 -38.18 13.53
N LEU A 72 -37.31 -38.76 12.55
CA LEU A 72 -36.69 -39.36 11.37
C LEU A 72 -36.15 -38.27 10.42
N TYR A 73 -36.80 -37.10 10.35
CA TYR A 73 -36.27 -35.95 9.63
C TYR A 73 -34.94 -35.47 10.23
N MET A 74 -34.89 -35.34 11.56
CA MET A 74 -33.71 -34.95 12.31
C MET A 74 -32.58 -35.96 12.10
N GLU A 75 -32.86 -37.26 12.23
CA GLU A 75 -31.90 -38.34 11.96
C GLU A 75 -31.36 -38.29 10.52
N ASN A 76 -32.24 -38.08 9.53
CA ASN A 76 -31.84 -37.99 8.12
C ASN A 76 -31.01 -36.73 7.79
N HIS A 77 -31.28 -35.58 8.42
CA HIS A 77 -30.60 -34.32 8.12
C HIS A 77 -29.31 -34.14 8.89
N ALA A 78 -29.23 -34.67 10.11
CA ALA A 78 -28.01 -34.65 10.89
C ALA A 78 -27.11 -35.86 10.58
N GLY A 79 -27.66 -37.00 10.18
CA GLY A 79 -26.91 -38.19 9.74
C GLY A 79 -25.93 -38.69 10.82
N GLU A 80 -24.74 -39.12 10.43
CA GLU A 80 -23.65 -39.49 11.36
C GLU A 80 -22.98 -38.29 12.05
N ARG A 81 -23.46 -37.05 11.82
CA ARG A 81 -22.85 -35.82 12.35
C ARG A 81 -23.50 -35.34 13.65
N TRP A 82 -24.15 -36.25 14.38
CA TRP A 82 -24.62 -36.02 15.73
C TRP A 82 -23.48 -36.11 16.72
N ILE A 83 -23.31 -35.05 17.50
CA ILE A 83 -22.47 -35.07 18.69
C ILE A 83 -23.42 -34.96 19.87
N GLU A 84 -23.39 -35.95 20.76
CA GLU A 84 -24.08 -35.89 22.04
C GLU A 84 -23.07 -35.43 23.09
N ALA A 85 -23.31 -34.26 23.68
CA ALA A 85 -22.52 -33.76 24.79
C ALA A 85 -23.38 -33.80 26.06
N ASP A 86 -22.95 -34.59 27.04
CA ASP A 86 -23.50 -34.50 28.38
C ASP A 86 -22.82 -33.33 29.10
N THR A 87 -23.62 -32.50 29.76
CA THR A 87 -23.12 -31.33 30.49
C THR A 87 -22.29 -31.71 31.72
N GLY A 88 -22.34 -32.96 32.20
CA GLY A 88 -21.74 -33.39 33.48
C GLY A 88 -20.36 -32.83 33.83
N ASP A 89 -19.38 -32.88 32.91
CA ASP A 89 -18.00 -32.46 33.19
C ASP A 89 -17.71 -30.98 32.82
N ASP A 90 -18.49 -30.38 31.91
CA ASP A 90 -18.27 -29.02 31.36
C ASP A 90 -19.50 -28.11 31.52
N ARG A 91 -20.37 -28.40 32.50
CA ARG A 91 -21.72 -27.81 32.64
C ARG A 91 -21.72 -26.29 32.65
N GLU A 92 -20.79 -25.71 33.40
CA GLU A 92 -20.69 -24.26 33.56
C GLU A 92 -20.43 -23.56 32.21
N GLN A 93 -19.57 -24.14 31.37
CA GLN A 93 -19.21 -23.56 30.07
C GLN A 93 -20.36 -23.67 29.06
N TRP A 94 -21.01 -24.82 28.98
CA TRP A 94 -22.18 -25.00 28.11
C TRP A 94 -23.37 -24.17 28.56
N SER A 95 -23.60 -24.03 29.87
CA SER A 95 -24.65 -23.17 30.40
C SER A 95 -24.45 -21.69 30.05
N ALA A 96 -23.19 -21.22 30.03
CA ALA A 96 -22.87 -19.86 29.59
C ALA A 96 -23.15 -19.67 28.09
N VAL A 97 -22.80 -20.64 27.25
CA VAL A 97 -23.10 -20.64 25.80
C VAL A 97 -24.61 -20.61 25.54
N VAL A 98 -25.37 -21.47 26.22
CA VAL A 98 -26.85 -21.51 26.08
C VAL A 98 -27.47 -20.21 26.59
N GLY A 99 -26.97 -19.66 27.70
CA GLY A 99 -27.41 -18.37 28.21
C GLY A 99 -27.19 -17.22 27.22
N GLU A 100 -26.01 -17.14 26.60
CA GLU A 100 -25.74 -16.15 25.55
C GLU A 100 -26.61 -16.35 24.30
N LEU A 101 -26.89 -17.59 23.93
CA LEU A 101 -27.78 -17.93 22.81
C LEU A 101 -29.25 -17.60 23.08
N ALA A 102 -29.68 -17.55 24.34
CA ALA A 102 -31.02 -17.08 24.68
C ALA A 102 -31.20 -15.59 24.39
N ASP A 103 -30.13 -14.80 24.55
CA ASP A 103 -30.12 -13.37 24.26
C ASP A 103 -29.80 -13.05 22.78
N ARG A 104 -29.14 -13.97 22.08
CA ARG A 104 -28.67 -13.80 20.69
C ARG A 104 -28.95 -15.05 19.87
N ASP A 105 -29.60 -14.89 18.72
CA ASP A 105 -29.88 -16.02 17.80
C ASP A 105 -28.62 -16.82 17.40
N ARG A 106 -27.44 -16.19 17.44
CA ARG A 106 -26.16 -16.81 17.09
C ARG A 106 -25.01 -16.25 17.91
N ILE A 107 -24.11 -17.13 18.34
CA ILE A 107 -22.81 -16.76 18.91
C ILE A 107 -21.67 -17.25 18.03
N PHE A 108 -20.51 -16.61 18.12
CA PHE A 108 -19.30 -17.05 17.43
C PHE A 108 -18.18 -17.25 18.43
N LEU A 109 -17.55 -18.41 18.38
CA LEU A 109 -16.44 -18.77 19.25
C LEU A 109 -15.13 -18.83 18.45
N GLN A 110 -14.06 -18.30 19.06
CA GLN A 110 -12.70 -18.45 18.55
C GLN A 110 -12.16 -19.86 18.85
N PRO A 111 -11.18 -20.36 18.07
CA PRO A 111 -10.52 -21.64 18.33
C PRO A 111 -9.94 -21.79 19.75
N ALA A 112 -9.45 -20.69 20.33
CA ALA A 112 -8.92 -20.69 21.69
C ALA A 112 -10.00 -20.74 22.78
N GLN A 113 -11.24 -20.42 22.44
CA GLN A 113 -12.41 -20.49 23.33
C GLN A 113 -13.16 -21.82 23.18
N TRP A 114 -12.57 -22.79 22.48
CA TRP A 114 -13.17 -24.12 22.35
C TRP A 114 -13.31 -24.78 23.72
N ILE A 115 -14.51 -25.29 23.99
CA ILE A 115 -14.85 -26.02 25.21
C ILE A 115 -13.99 -27.29 25.25
N PRO A 116 -13.39 -27.66 26.40
CA PRO A 116 -12.73 -28.95 26.58
C PRO A 116 -13.63 -30.09 26.08
N ASN A 117 -13.04 -31.15 25.53
CA ASN A 117 -13.78 -32.29 24.94
C ASN A 117 -14.53 -32.03 23.62
N TRP A 118 -14.29 -30.90 22.95
CA TRP A 118 -14.75 -30.71 21.57
C TRP A 118 -14.20 -31.80 20.64
N PRO A 119 -15.03 -32.50 19.84
CA PRO A 119 -14.54 -33.56 18.99
C PRO A 119 -13.60 -32.99 17.92
N ARG A 120 -12.36 -33.46 17.87
CA ARG A 120 -11.35 -32.98 16.91
C ARG A 120 -11.71 -33.34 15.46
N GLU A 121 -12.61 -34.30 15.26
CA GLU A 121 -13.11 -34.79 13.97
C GLU A 121 -14.12 -33.82 13.29
N VAL A 122 -14.41 -32.70 13.94
CA VAL A 122 -15.31 -31.62 13.47
C VAL A 122 -14.72 -30.79 12.32
N GLU A 123 -13.62 -31.21 11.70
CA GLU A 123 -13.15 -30.59 10.45
C GLU A 123 -14.18 -30.68 9.31
N SER A 124 -15.18 -31.57 9.42
CA SER A 124 -16.25 -31.81 8.43
C SER A 124 -17.55 -31.00 8.63
N LEU A 125 -17.54 -29.91 9.42
CA LEU A 125 -18.70 -29.03 9.63
C LEU A 125 -19.42 -28.64 8.31
N PRO A 126 -20.77 -28.54 8.30
CA PRO A 126 -21.65 -28.39 9.46
C PRO A 126 -21.99 -29.70 10.19
N GLY A 127 -22.11 -29.60 11.52
CA GLY A 127 -22.47 -30.68 12.45
C GLY A 127 -23.56 -30.23 13.42
N TYR A 128 -24.31 -31.16 13.97
CA TYR A 128 -25.41 -30.88 14.90
C TYR A 128 -25.04 -31.39 16.29
N LEU A 129 -25.25 -30.56 17.29
CA LEU A 129 -24.97 -30.86 18.68
C LEU A 129 -26.29 -30.98 19.45
N MET A 130 -26.48 -32.12 20.10
CA MET A 130 -27.52 -32.30 21.09
C MET A 130 -26.91 -32.09 22.47
N LEU A 131 -27.31 -31.00 23.12
CA LEU A 131 -26.88 -30.69 24.47
C LEU A 131 -28.00 -31.04 25.45
N ARG A 132 -27.69 -31.86 26.45
CA ARG A 132 -28.62 -32.19 27.55
C ARG A 132 -28.23 -31.43 28.81
N ASP A 133 -29.06 -30.49 29.25
CA ASP A 133 -28.92 -29.80 30.54
C ASP A 133 -30.08 -30.23 31.46
N GLY A 134 -29.83 -31.26 32.27
CA GLY A 134 -30.85 -31.86 33.12
C GLY A 134 -32.00 -32.48 32.31
N HIS A 135 -33.15 -31.81 32.28
CA HIS A 135 -34.34 -32.25 31.55
C HIS A 135 -34.57 -31.50 30.23
N GLU A 136 -33.82 -30.44 29.97
CA GLU A 136 -33.93 -29.67 28.73
C GLU A 136 -32.93 -30.20 27.69
N VAL A 137 -33.39 -30.28 26.45
CA VAL A 137 -32.59 -30.72 25.31
C VAL A 137 -32.51 -29.56 24.33
N HIS A 138 -31.31 -29.03 24.14
CA HIS A 138 -31.05 -27.98 23.17
C HIS A 138 -30.40 -28.58 21.93
N PHE A 139 -30.91 -28.22 20.76
CA PHE A 139 -30.33 -28.57 19.48
C PHE A 139 -29.58 -27.37 18.94
N LEU A 140 -28.29 -27.55 18.68
CA LEU A 140 -27.41 -26.48 18.22
C LEU A 140 -26.80 -26.87 16.87
N THR A 141 -26.81 -25.93 15.92
CA THR A 141 -26.09 -26.07 14.66
C THR A 141 -24.73 -25.45 14.82
N LEU A 142 -23.70 -26.24 14.53
CA LEU A 142 -22.33 -25.80 14.49
C LEU A 142 -21.95 -25.57 13.04
N GLN A 143 -21.40 -24.39 12.74
CA GLN A 143 -20.92 -24.08 11.40
C GLN A 143 -19.57 -23.38 11.48
N ARG A 144 -18.58 -23.90 10.74
CA ARG A 144 -17.30 -23.22 10.58
C ARG A 144 -17.47 -22.11 9.57
N TRP A 145 -17.19 -20.89 10.01
CA TRP A 145 -17.18 -19.71 9.18
C TRP A 145 -15.74 -19.38 8.81
N PRO A 146 -15.40 -19.43 7.52
CA PRO A 146 -14.12 -18.94 7.05
C PRO A 146 -14.10 -17.40 6.98
N PRO A 147 -12.92 -16.77 6.91
CA PRO A 147 -12.76 -15.31 6.97
C PRO A 147 -13.58 -14.56 5.92
N TRP A 148 -13.73 -15.15 4.73
CA TRP A 148 -14.43 -14.54 3.61
C TRP A 148 -15.95 -14.47 3.79
N ASP A 149 -16.52 -15.26 4.70
CA ASP A 149 -17.96 -15.28 4.97
C ASP A 149 -18.37 -14.48 6.21
N PHE A 150 -17.41 -13.97 7.01
CA PHE A 150 -17.70 -13.21 8.23
C PHE A 150 -18.64 -12.01 8.02
N GLY A 151 -18.54 -11.34 6.87
CA GLY A 151 -19.42 -10.24 6.50
C GLY A 151 -20.87 -10.67 6.29
N ARG A 152 -21.07 -11.81 5.60
CA ARG A 152 -22.40 -12.39 5.32
C ARG A 152 -23.01 -13.01 6.58
N ALA A 153 -22.18 -13.59 7.44
CA ALA A 153 -22.59 -14.24 8.68
C ALA A 153 -22.98 -13.27 9.80
N GLY A 154 -22.66 -11.97 9.68
CA GLY A 154 -22.95 -10.98 10.70
C GLY A 154 -22.01 -11.01 11.91
N VAL A 155 -20.81 -11.59 11.77
CA VAL A 155 -19.83 -11.69 12.87
C VAL A 155 -19.50 -10.30 13.44
N PRO A 156 -19.42 -10.07 14.75
CA PRO A 156 -18.97 -8.80 15.33
C PRO A 156 -17.54 -8.40 14.91
N ALA A 157 -17.27 -7.11 14.70
CA ALA A 157 -16.00 -6.63 14.14
C ALA A 157 -14.77 -6.86 15.04
N ASP A 158 -14.97 -6.89 16.36
CA ASP A 158 -13.99 -7.22 17.38
C ASP A 158 -13.55 -8.69 17.31
N GLN A 159 -14.48 -9.59 17.00
CA GLN A 159 -14.19 -11.02 16.78
C GLN A 159 -13.59 -11.29 15.38
N ARG A 160 -14.01 -10.52 14.36
CA ARG A 160 -13.43 -10.61 13.01
C ARG A 160 -11.94 -10.30 12.99
N TYR A 161 -11.52 -9.29 13.76
CA TYR A 161 -10.17 -8.72 13.70
C TYR A 161 -9.59 -8.59 15.11
N PRO A 162 -9.12 -9.70 15.73
CA PRO A 162 -8.75 -9.74 17.15
C PRO A 162 -7.65 -8.73 17.52
N LEU A 163 -6.72 -8.50 16.59
CA LEU A 163 -5.58 -7.60 16.79
C LEU A 163 -5.96 -6.12 16.82
N ARG A 164 -7.19 -5.73 16.46
CA ARG A 164 -7.63 -4.33 16.57
C ARG A 164 -7.62 -3.83 18.01
N SER A 165 -7.90 -4.70 18.97
CA SER A 165 -7.82 -4.38 20.40
C SER A 165 -6.40 -3.92 20.81
N GLN A 166 -5.37 -4.40 20.12
CA GLN A 166 -3.96 -4.12 20.40
C GLN A 166 -3.44 -2.85 19.71
N TRP A 167 -4.31 -2.03 19.11
CA TRP A 167 -3.90 -0.81 18.42
C TRP A 167 -3.04 0.18 19.23
N PRO A 168 -3.23 0.35 20.56
CA PRO A 168 -2.39 1.27 21.31
C PRO A 168 -0.92 0.80 21.32
N LEU A 169 -0.69 -0.51 21.38
CA LEU A 169 0.65 -1.11 21.33
C LEU A 169 1.28 -0.90 19.94
N MET A 170 0.50 -1.05 18.87
CA MET A 170 0.97 -0.80 17.51
C MET A 170 1.38 0.67 17.33
N LEU A 171 0.55 1.62 17.79
CA LEU A 171 0.89 3.04 17.73
C LEU A 171 2.09 3.39 18.61
N LEU A 172 2.22 2.79 19.79
CA LEU A 172 3.38 2.97 20.65
C LEU A 172 4.66 2.48 19.97
N ALA A 173 4.63 1.33 19.30
CA ALA A 173 5.76 0.81 18.53
C ALA A 173 6.13 1.74 17.35
N ILE A 174 5.13 2.19 16.57
CA ILE A 174 5.33 3.19 15.50
C ILE A 174 5.95 4.47 16.07
N GLY A 175 5.38 4.98 17.17
CA GLY A 175 5.83 6.19 17.86
C GLY A 175 7.26 6.07 18.37
N ALA A 176 7.64 4.95 18.97
CA ALA A 176 8.99 4.69 19.46
C ALA A 176 10.02 4.69 18.32
N VAL A 177 9.73 4.02 17.20
CA VAL A 177 10.62 4.00 16.03
C VAL A 177 10.70 5.37 15.36
N ALA A 178 9.57 6.10 15.28
CA ALA A 178 9.56 7.46 14.77
C ALA A 178 10.37 8.43 15.65
N ALA A 179 10.21 8.35 16.98
CA ALA A 179 10.96 9.15 17.95
C ALA A 179 12.46 8.85 17.87
N TRP A 180 12.86 7.57 17.85
CA TRP A 180 14.24 7.15 17.66
C TRP A 180 14.84 7.70 16.36
N ARG A 181 14.08 7.66 15.26
CA ARG A 181 14.51 8.21 13.97
C ARG A 181 14.71 9.72 14.01
N VAL A 182 13.82 10.46 14.68
CA VAL A 182 13.94 11.92 14.87
C VAL A 182 15.16 12.24 15.72
N GLN A 183 15.35 11.55 16.86
CA GLN A 183 16.49 11.76 17.74
C GLN A 183 17.81 11.46 17.03
N ARG A 184 17.88 10.36 16.28
CA ARG A 184 19.06 10.01 15.47
C ARG A 184 19.32 11.01 14.35
N GLY A 185 18.28 11.62 13.79
CA GLY A 185 18.40 12.69 12.80
C GLY A 185 18.98 13.98 13.37
N ARG A 186 18.61 14.34 14.61
CA ARG A 186 19.15 15.53 15.31
C ARG A 186 20.64 15.41 15.67
N LEU A 187 21.10 14.19 15.94
CA LEU A 187 22.49 13.92 16.33
C LEU A 187 23.46 13.80 15.14
N ARG A 188 22.95 13.77 13.90
CA ARG A 188 23.81 13.64 12.72
C ARG A 188 24.30 15.02 12.28
N PRO A 189 25.62 15.20 12.08
CA PRO A 189 26.12 16.40 11.45
C PRO A 189 25.53 16.53 10.04
N ALA A 190 25.30 17.76 9.60
CA ALA A 190 24.76 18.07 8.27
C ALA A 190 25.85 17.84 7.19
N THR A 191 26.28 16.60 7.01
CA THR A 191 27.21 16.20 5.94
C THR A 191 26.44 15.50 4.83
N ALA A 192 26.91 15.61 3.58
CA ALA A 192 26.29 14.84 2.51
C ALA A 192 26.43 13.34 2.75
N HIS A 193 25.29 12.69 2.79
CA HIS A 193 25.20 11.24 2.77
C HIS A 193 24.38 10.82 1.56
N ALA A 194 24.89 9.85 0.82
CA ALA A 194 24.19 9.29 -0.35
C ALA A 194 22.79 8.78 0.02
N VAL A 195 22.61 8.26 1.24
CA VAL A 195 21.32 7.77 1.73
C VAL A 195 20.31 8.91 1.89
N ASP A 196 20.78 10.12 2.23
CA ASP A 196 19.93 11.29 2.44
C ASP A 196 19.64 12.08 1.16
N SER A 197 20.19 11.62 0.03
CA SER A 197 19.95 12.19 -1.28
C SER A 197 18.60 11.78 -1.90
N THR A 198 18.22 12.41 -3.01
CA THR A 198 17.09 12.00 -3.84
C THR A 198 17.29 10.58 -4.37
N ALA A 199 18.48 10.21 -4.87
CA ALA A 199 18.77 8.84 -5.31
C ALA A 199 18.60 7.81 -4.18
N GLY A 200 19.10 8.11 -2.97
CA GLY A 200 18.92 7.23 -1.80
C GLY A 200 17.46 7.10 -1.36
N THR A 201 16.68 8.17 -1.52
CA THR A 201 15.24 8.17 -1.23
C THR A 201 14.45 7.36 -2.26
N VAL A 202 14.75 7.51 -3.56
CA VAL A 202 14.12 6.73 -4.63
C VAL A 202 14.45 5.25 -4.47
N LEU A 203 15.71 4.90 -4.18
CA LEU A 203 16.09 3.51 -3.91
C LEU A 203 15.34 2.93 -2.70
N ALA A 204 15.17 3.70 -1.63
CA ALA A 204 14.36 3.27 -0.49
C ALA A 204 12.89 3.08 -0.87
N SER A 205 12.31 3.96 -1.69
CA SER A 205 10.94 3.80 -2.19
C SER A 205 10.77 2.55 -3.06
N ILE A 206 11.75 2.25 -3.93
CA ILE A 206 11.75 1.02 -4.76
C ILE A 206 11.77 -0.22 -3.87
N LEU A 207 12.63 -0.23 -2.84
CA LEU A 207 12.70 -1.34 -1.89
C LEU A 207 11.41 -1.47 -1.07
N MET A 208 10.80 -0.35 -0.67
CA MET A 208 9.49 -0.36 -0.01
C MET A 208 8.41 -0.91 -0.94
N MET A 209 8.41 -0.53 -2.22
CA MET A 209 7.49 -1.06 -3.22
C MET A 209 7.64 -2.58 -3.37
N ALA A 210 8.87 -3.12 -3.35
CA ALA A 210 9.10 -4.55 -3.34
C ALA A 210 8.52 -5.23 -2.07
N VAL A 211 8.72 -4.63 -0.89
CA VAL A 211 8.16 -5.14 0.37
C VAL A 211 6.64 -5.15 0.34
N VAL A 212 6.00 -4.07 -0.14
CA VAL A 212 4.54 -4.01 -0.32
C VAL A 212 4.07 -5.06 -1.32
N GLY A 213 4.79 -5.23 -2.43
CA GLY A 213 4.48 -6.25 -3.43
C GLY A 213 4.51 -7.67 -2.86
N ILE A 214 5.55 -8.01 -2.09
CA ILE A 214 5.65 -9.29 -1.37
C ILE A 214 4.52 -9.44 -0.35
N ALA A 215 4.24 -8.40 0.43
CA ALA A 215 3.17 -8.45 1.42
C ALA A 215 1.81 -8.74 0.75
N LEU A 216 1.46 -8.03 -0.32
CA LEU A 216 0.21 -8.24 -1.06
C LEU A 216 0.11 -9.63 -1.70
N LEU A 217 1.22 -10.20 -2.16
CA LEU A 217 1.30 -11.56 -2.66
C LEU A 217 1.04 -12.61 -1.55
N LEU A 218 1.49 -12.30 -0.33
CA LEU A 218 1.32 -13.18 0.83
C LEU A 218 -0.05 -13.01 1.52
N VAL A 219 -0.74 -11.88 1.35
CA VAL A 219 -2.05 -11.62 1.99
C VAL A 219 -3.02 -12.78 1.81
N PRO A 220 -3.27 -13.35 0.61
CA PRO A 220 -4.19 -14.46 0.45
C PRO A 220 -3.83 -15.71 1.23
N HIS A 221 -2.54 -16.01 1.32
CA HIS A 221 -2.02 -17.17 2.05
C HIS A 221 -2.11 -16.96 3.56
N VAL A 222 -1.72 -15.76 4.02
CA VAL A 222 -1.67 -15.42 5.45
C VAL A 222 -3.07 -15.25 6.02
N TYR A 223 -4.01 -14.70 5.24
CA TYR A 223 -5.39 -14.46 5.67
C TYR A 223 -6.32 -15.64 5.35
N GLY A 224 -5.81 -16.66 4.64
CA GLY A 224 -6.58 -17.81 4.23
C GLY A 224 -7.81 -17.43 3.41
N ILE A 225 -7.74 -16.46 2.50
CA ILE A 225 -8.91 -15.97 1.74
C ILE A 225 -9.12 -16.66 0.38
N TRP A 226 -8.44 -17.78 0.14
CA TRP A 226 -8.47 -18.51 -1.15
C TRP A 226 -9.86 -18.98 -1.59
N GLY A 227 -10.78 -19.23 -0.65
CA GLY A 227 -12.11 -19.77 -0.94
C GLY A 227 -13.21 -18.73 -1.18
N GLY A 228 -12.91 -17.43 -1.02
CA GLY A 228 -13.89 -16.36 -1.21
C GLY A 228 -14.18 -16.05 -2.68
N ASP A 229 -15.14 -15.15 -2.93
CA ASP A 229 -15.42 -14.63 -4.27
C ASP A 229 -14.09 -14.21 -4.95
N ILE A 230 -13.81 -14.76 -6.13
CA ILE A 230 -12.52 -14.80 -6.85
C ILE A 230 -11.80 -13.44 -6.94
N GLY A 231 -12.52 -12.32 -6.78
CA GLY A 231 -12.02 -10.96 -6.94
C GLY A 231 -10.86 -10.59 -6.01
N LEU A 232 -11.03 -10.66 -4.68
CA LEU A 232 -10.06 -10.06 -3.75
C LEU A 232 -8.68 -10.76 -3.73
N PRO A 233 -8.58 -12.11 -3.61
CA PRO A 233 -7.29 -12.80 -3.54
C PRO A 233 -6.48 -12.69 -4.83
N MET A 234 -7.16 -12.75 -5.97
CA MET A 234 -6.54 -12.64 -7.29
C MET A 234 -6.05 -11.20 -7.53
N MET A 235 -6.86 -10.19 -7.21
CA MET A 235 -6.49 -8.78 -7.38
C MET A 235 -5.30 -8.40 -6.51
N SER A 236 -5.27 -8.81 -5.24
CA SER A 236 -4.13 -8.50 -4.36
C SER A 236 -2.84 -9.17 -4.82
N SER A 237 -2.91 -10.44 -5.24
CA SER A 237 -1.75 -11.19 -5.74
C SER A 237 -1.20 -10.58 -7.04
N LEU A 238 -2.09 -10.26 -7.99
CA LEU A 238 -1.70 -9.67 -9.27
C LEU A 238 -1.04 -8.30 -9.06
N LEU A 239 -1.64 -7.45 -8.23
CA LEU A 239 -1.06 -6.15 -7.87
C LEU A 239 0.30 -6.33 -7.18
N GLY A 240 0.42 -7.32 -6.28
CA GLY A 240 1.67 -7.67 -5.61
C GLY A 240 2.78 -8.05 -6.59
N ILE A 241 2.47 -8.91 -7.57
CA ILE A 241 3.39 -9.32 -8.63
C ILE A 241 3.84 -8.11 -9.47
N VAL A 242 2.91 -7.25 -9.89
CA VAL A 242 3.24 -6.05 -10.70
C VAL A 242 4.17 -5.12 -9.95
N LEU A 243 3.91 -4.85 -8.66
CA LEU A 243 4.77 -3.99 -7.84
C LEU A 243 6.15 -4.60 -7.62
N LEU A 244 6.21 -5.91 -7.34
CA LEU A 244 7.48 -6.62 -7.14
C LEU A 244 8.32 -6.65 -8.41
N LEU A 245 7.73 -7.01 -9.56
CA LEU A 245 8.41 -7.01 -10.84
C LEU A 245 8.90 -5.61 -11.23
N SER A 246 8.06 -4.58 -11.05
CA SER A 246 8.46 -3.19 -11.28
C SER A 246 9.66 -2.79 -10.42
N ALA A 247 9.66 -3.19 -9.14
CA ALA A 247 10.77 -2.90 -8.24
C ALA A 247 12.04 -3.63 -8.67
N VAL A 248 11.95 -4.90 -9.03
CA VAL A 248 13.09 -5.71 -9.50
C VAL A 248 13.67 -5.15 -10.80
N LEU A 249 12.84 -4.79 -11.78
CA LEU A 249 13.28 -4.26 -13.07
C LEU A 249 13.97 -2.89 -12.92
N VAL A 250 13.46 -2.02 -12.05
CA VAL A 250 13.97 -0.65 -11.87
C VAL A 250 15.15 -0.58 -10.89
N SER A 251 15.28 -1.54 -9.96
CA SER A 251 16.32 -1.55 -8.92
C SER A 251 17.76 -1.45 -9.45
N PRO A 252 18.21 -2.23 -10.46
CA PRO A 252 19.59 -2.18 -10.94
C PRO A 252 20.00 -0.78 -11.40
N LEU A 253 19.11 -0.07 -12.08
CA LEU A 253 19.34 1.30 -12.57
C LEU A 253 19.64 2.25 -11.41
N TYR A 254 18.81 2.25 -10.37
CA TYR A 254 18.98 3.13 -9.22
C TYR A 254 20.08 2.69 -8.25
N ILE A 255 20.38 1.39 -8.16
CA ILE A 255 21.55 0.89 -7.44
C ILE A 255 22.84 1.41 -8.10
N GLY A 256 22.91 1.40 -9.43
CA GLY A 256 24.03 1.97 -10.19
C GLY A 256 24.21 3.45 -9.91
N GLN A 257 23.14 4.24 -10.03
CA GLN A 257 23.14 5.67 -9.71
C GLN A 257 23.57 5.94 -8.26
N PHE A 258 23.04 5.18 -7.30
CA PHE A 258 23.38 5.31 -5.89
C PHE A 258 24.87 5.03 -5.62
N ARG A 259 25.45 3.99 -6.26
CA ARG A 259 26.88 3.68 -6.14
C ARG A 259 27.76 4.79 -6.73
N ARG A 260 27.41 5.33 -7.90
CA ARG A 260 28.12 6.48 -8.49
C ARG A 260 28.11 7.69 -7.57
N LEU A 261 26.96 8.00 -6.98
CA LEU A 261 26.87 9.05 -5.96
C LEU A 261 27.76 8.78 -4.74
N GLN A 262 27.82 7.53 -4.26
CA GLN A 262 28.70 7.19 -3.15
C GLN A 262 30.18 7.43 -3.47
N ARG A 263 30.60 7.14 -4.71
CA ARG A 263 31.95 7.42 -5.19
C ARG A 263 32.21 8.93 -5.24
N LEU A 264 31.29 9.70 -5.82
CA LEU A 264 31.40 11.17 -5.84
C LEU A 264 31.56 11.77 -4.44
N LEU A 265 30.71 11.34 -3.49
CA LEU A 265 30.76 11.85 -2.11
C LEU A 265 32.00 11.40 -1.33
N ARG A 266 32.69 10.34 -1.77
CA ARG A 266 34.01 9.94 -1.25
C ARG A 266 35.16 10.73 -1.86
N GLY A 267 34.89 11.56 -2.88
CA GLY A 267 35.88 12.31 -3.64
C GLY A 267 36.41 11.59 -4.88
N GLU A 268 35.92 10.38 -5.18
CA GLU A 268 36.23 9.68 -6.43
C GLU A 268 35.45 10.35 -7.58
N GLU A 269 36.09 10.63 -8.72
CA GLU A 269 35.43 11.27 -9.90
C GLU A 269 34.83 12.66 -9.59
N ARG A 270 35.30 13.34 -8.54
CA ARG A 270 34.85 14.67 -8.13
C ARG A 270 35.70 15.75 -8.78
N LEU A 271 35.07 16.60 -9.59
CA LEU A 271 35.69 17.77 -10.21
C LEU A 271 35.80 18.94 -9.23
N ALA A 272 34.74 19.19 -8.47
CA ALA A 272 34.72 20.25 -7.49
C ALA A 272 33.83 19.96 -6.29
N HIS A 273 34.16 20.64 -5.19
CA HIS A 273 33.38 20.66 -3.97
C HIS A 273 33.21 22.10 -3.52
N TRP A 274 31.97 22.57 -3.53
CA TRP A 274 31.61 23.92 -3.12
C TRP A 274 30.83 23.86 -1.83
N THR A 275 31.13 24.79 -0.92
CA THR A 275 30.37 25.02 0.31
C THR A 275 29.81 26.43 0.25
N TYR A 276 28.57 26.60 0.71
CA TYR A 276 27.84 27.85 0.65
C TYR A 276 27.60 28.39 2.05
N SER A 277 27.58 29.72 2.17
CA SER A 277 27.05 30.33 3.38
C SER A 277 25.54 30.04 3.51
N PRO A 278 25.00 29.99 4.74
CA PRO A 278 23.56 29.81 4.94
C PRO A 278 22.71 30.91 4.29
N GLU A 279 23.26 32.10 4.03
CA GLU A 279 22.58 33.21 3.37
C GLU A 279 22.46 32.98 1.87
N GLU A 280 23.58 32.73 1.18
CA GLU A 280 23.61 32.40 -0.26
C GLU A 280 22.69 31.21 -0.57
N TRP A 281 22.75 30.17 0.27
CA TRP A 281 21.92 28.99 0.11
C TRP A 281 20.43 29.28 0.27
N ARG A 282 20.04 30.06 1.29
CA ARG A 282 18.63 30.44 1.50
C ARG A 282 18.08 31.24 0.33
N ASP A 283 18.87 32.14 -0.24
CA ASP A 283 18.45 32.93 -1.39
C ASP A 283 18.32 32.09 -2.66
N HIS A 284 19.22 31.13 -2.88
CA HIS A 284 19.09 30.15 -3.94
C HIS A 284 17.81 29.31 -3.79
N VAL A 285 17.56 28.74 -2.61
CA VAL A 285 16.37 27.91 -2.34
C VAL A 285 15.07 28.71 -2.50
N ARG A 286 15.05 29.99 -2.10
CA ARG A 286 13.88 30.87 -2.29
C ARG A 286 13.58 31.09 -3.77
N ALA A 287 14.61 31.33 -4.59
CA ALA A 287 14.45 31.52 -6.03
C ALA A 287 13.88 30.25 -6.69
N GLN A 288 14.50 29.10 -6.43
CA GLN A 288 14.06 27.81 -6.98
C GLN A 288 12.63 27.44 -6.52
N TYR A 289 12.29 27.72 -5.26
CA TYR A 289 10.94 27.48 -4.74
C TYR A 289 9.87 28.32 -5.44
N GLY A 290 10.20 29.56 -5.80
CA GLY A 290 9.30 30.45 -6.55
C GLY A 290 8.90 29.85 -7.89
N GLU A 291 9.88 29.39 -8.66
CA GLU A 291 9.67 28.75 -9.96
C GLU A 291 8.88 27.44 -9.85
N GLN A 292 9.29 26.56 -8.93
CA GLN A 292 8.60 25.27 -8.72
C GLN A 292 7.15 25.47 -8.28
N ARG A 293 6.86 26.46 -7.44
CA ARG A 293 5.49 26.75 -6.99
C ARG A 293 4.62 27.26 -8.13
N GLN A 294 5.17 28.09 -9.03
CA GLN A 294 4.43 28.58 -10.19
C GLN A 294 4.10 27.43 -11.14
N LEU A 295 5.08 26.56 -11.45
CA LEU A 295 4.88 25.37 -12.28
C LEU A 295 3.88 24.40 -11.66
N ALA A 296 3.99 24.10 -10.37
CA ALA A 296 3.05 23.22 -9.67
C ALA A 296 1.62 23.77 -9.69
N ARG A 297 1.46 25.10 -9.54
CA ARG A 297 0.15 25.75 -9.61
C ARG A 297 -0.42 25.71 -11.03
N ALA A 298 0.40 25.96 -12.06
CA ALA A 298 -0.02 25.87 -13.45
C ALA A 298 -0.47 24.44 -13.81
N ASN A 299 0.32 23.43 -13.43
CA ASN A 299 -0.01 22.02 -13.63
C ASN A 299 -1.29 21.61 -12.88
N LEU A 300 -1.49 22.08 -11.65
CA LEU A 300 -2.70 21.81 -10.89
C LEU A 300 -3.94 22.42 -11.56
N TRP A 301 -3.86 23.67 -12.03
CA TRP A 301 -4.96 24.29 -12.74
C TRP A 301 -5.30 23.56 -14.03
N PHE A 302 -4.29 23.17 -14.81
CA PHE A 302 -4.48 22.45 -16.07
C PHE A 302 -5.07 21.05 -15.84
N LEU A 303 -4.43 20.23 -15.01
CA LEU A 303 -4.86 18.85 -14.74
C LEU A 303 -6.18 18.79 -13.96
N GLY A 304 -6.30 19.61 -12.91
CA GLY A 304 -7.53 19.71 -12.11
C GLY A 304 -8.71 20.22 -12.93
N GLY A 305 -8.50 21.26 -13.75
CA GLY A 305 -9.51 21.75 -14.68
C GLY A 305 -9.95 20.68 -15.69
N THR A 306 -9.01 19.91 -16.24
CA THR A 306 -9.30 18.80 -17.15
C THR A 306 -10.17 17.73 -16.48
N ILE A 307 -9.83 17.32 -15.25
CA ILE A 307 -10.63 16.34 -14.49
C ILE A 307 -12.05 16.85 -14.27
N VAL A 308 -12.22 18.11 -13.90
CA VAL A 308 -13.54 18.72 -13.69
C VAL A 308 -14.35 18.72 -14.98
N VAL A 309 -13.77 19.16 -16.10
CA VAL A 309 -14.45 19.18 -17.41
C VAL A 309 -14.88 17.78 -17.84
N VAL A 310 -13.98 16.79 -17.77
CA VAL A 310 -14.27 15.40 -18.12
C VAL A 310 -15.37 14.83 -17.22
N THR A 311 -15.34 15.14 -15.92
CA THR A 311 -16.36 14.70 -14.97
C THR A 311 -17.73 15.29 -15.31
N VAL A 312 -17.80 16.58 -15.61
CA VAL A 312 -19.06 17.24 -16.02
C VAL A 312 -19.63 16.61 -17.29
N ILE A 313 -18.79 16.33 -18.29
CA ILE A 313 -19.21 15.66 -19.53
C ILE A 313 -19.78 14.27 -19.19
N LEU A 314 -19.08 13.45 -18.42
CA LEU A 314 -19.49 12.08 -18.13
C LEU A 314 -20.74 11.99 -17.24
N VAL A 315 -20.91 12.92 -16.30
CA VAL A 315 -22.11 13.01 -15.45
C VAL A 315 -23.38 13.25 -16.27
N VAL A 316 -23.29 13.90 -17.44
CA VAL A 316 -24.45 14.12 -18.33
C VAL A 316 -24.93 12.81 -18.98
N PHE A 317 -24.06 11.80 -19.10
CA PHE A 317 -24.35 10.55 -19.81
C PHE A 317 -24.60 9.34 -18.89
N ILE A 318 -24.46 9.48 -17.57
CA ILE A 318 -24.53 8.37 -16.61
C ILE A 318 -25.73 8.54 -15.68
N ASP A 319 -26.30 7.42 -15.20
CA ASP A 319 -27.38 7.40 -14.22
C ASP A 319 -27.03 8.18 -12.96
N ARG A 320 -28.04 8.83 -12.35
CA ARG A 320 -27.85 9.75 -11.20
C ARG A 320 -27.15 9.10 -10.01
N GLU A 321 -27.41 7.82 -9.76
CA GLU A 321 -26.79 7.08 -8.64
C GLU A 321 -25.28 6.92 -8.86
N ALA A 322 -24.85 6.56 -10.07
CA ALA A 322 -23.43 6.43 -10.41
C ALA A 322 -22.74 7.80 -10.56
N ALA A 323 -23.47 8.83 -10.99
CA ALA A 323 -22.95 10.20 -11.10
C ALA A 323 -22.47 10.76 -9.76
N GLY A 324 -23.18 10.48 -8.66
CA GLY A 324 -22.79 10.92 -7.32
C GLY A 324 -21.44 10.35 -6.88
N VAL A 325 -21.24 9.04 -7.07
CA VAL A 325 -19.96 8.35 -6.76
C VAL A 325 -18.83 8.89 -7.63
N MET A 326 -19.09 9.14 -8.90
CA MET A 326 -18.11 9.69 -9.83
C MET A 326 -17.66 11.10 -9.43
N VAL A 327 -18.60 12.00 -9.12
CA VAL A 327 -18.31 13.37 -8.67
C VAL A 327 -17.52 13.36 -7.37
N ALA A 328 -17.91 12.52 -6.41
CA ALA A 328 -17.18 12.35 -5.16
C ALA A 328 -15.74 11.86 -5.40
N SER A 329 -15.56 10.90 -6.30
CA SER A 329 -14.25 10.36 -6.67
C SER A 329 -13.37 11.41 -7.36
N ALA A 330 -13.93 12.17 -8.31
CA ALA A 330 -13.23 13.25 -8.99
C ALA A 330 -12.84 14.39 -8.02
N ALA A 331 -13.74 14.79 -7.13
CA ALA A 331 -13.46 15.78 -6.09
C ALA A 331 -12.35 15.29 -5.15
N GLY A 332 -12.39 14.03 -4.73
CA GLY A 332 -11.33 13.41 -3.94
C GLY A 332 -9.98 13.42 -4.64
N LEU A 333 -9.93 13.10 -5.94
CA LEU A 333 -8.70 13.15 -6.74
C LEU A 333 -8.16 14.59 -6.87
N VAL A 334 -9.02 15.57 -7.15
CA VAL A 334 -8.61 16.99 -7.22
C VAL A 334 -8.11 17.48 -5.87
N ALA A 335 -8.76 17.12 -4.77
CA ALA A 335 -8.30 17.45 -3.42
C ALA A 335 -6.92 16.83 -3.13
N LEU A 336 -6.69 15.58 -3.53
CA LEU A 336 -5.41 14.90 -3.39
C LEU A 336 -4.31 15.58 -4.22
N LEU A 337 -4.58 15.91 -5.50
CA LEU A 337 -3.63 16.62 -6.36
C LEU A 337 -3.29 18.00 -5.79
N THR A 338 -4.30 18.72 -5.28
CA THR A 338 -4.11 20.02 -4.62
C THR A 338 -3.24 19.89 -3.38
N PHE A 339 -3.50 18.88 -2.55
CA PHE A 339 -2.68 18.58 -1.38
C PHE A 339 -1.23 18.33 -1.77
N VAL A 340 -0.96 17.48 -2.76
CA VAL A 340 0.40 17.20 -3.24
C VAL A 340 1.07 18.46 -3.80
N ALA A 341 0.38 19.25 -4.62
CA ALA A 341 0.90 20.48 -5.22
C ALA A 341 1.28 21.55 -4.18
N ILE A 342 0.63 21.57 -3.01
CA ILE A 342 0.93 22.51 -1.93
C ILE A 342 2.00 21.96 -0.97
N VAL A 343 1.86 20.68 -0.58
CA VAL A 343 2.68 20.07 0.46
C VAL A 343 4.07 19.72 -0.08
N MET A 344 4.17 19.16 -1.29
CA MET A 344 5.45 18.69 -1.82
C MET A 344 6.48 19.82 -1.96
N PRO A 345 6.16 20.98 -2.57
CA PRO A 345 7.12 22.09 -2.63
C PRO A 345 7.55 22.57 -1.24
N ARG A 346 6.61 22.63 -0.27
CA ARG A 346 6.92 23.06 1.11
C ARG A 346 7.86 22.08 1.81
N LEU A 347 7.66 20.78 1.63
CA LEU A 347 8.54 19.75 2.16
C LEU A 347 9.92 19.80 1.49
N THR A 348 9.98 19.96 0.17
CA THR A 348 11.24 20.12 -0.57
C THR A 348 12.01 21.34 -0.08
N ARG A 349 11.36 22.50 0.05
CA ARG A 349 11.97 23.72 0.59
C ARG A 349 12.53 23.50 1.98
N ARG A 350 11.72 22.96 2.92
CA ARG A 350 12.18 22.68 4.29
C ARG A 350 13.35 21.70 4.33
N ARG A 351 13.37 20.73 3.41
CA ARG A 351 14.46 19.77 3.28
C ARG A 351 15.73 20.44 2.77
N LEU A 352 15.64 21.29 1.74
CA LEU A 352 16.79 22.03 1.20
C LEU A 352 17.35 23.04 2.22
N GLU A 353 16.49 23.76 2.95
CA GLU A 353 16.92 24.71 3.99
C GLU A 353 17.66 24.03 5.17
N ARG A 354 17.35 22.76 5.43
CA ARG A 354 18.00 21.93 6.47
C ARG A 354 19.12 21.04 5.94
N GLY A 355 19.27 20.95 4.62
CA GLY A 355 20.23 20.08 3.96
C GLY A 355 21.66 20.60 4.13
N PRO A 356 22.65 19.79 3.74
CA PRO A 356 24.03 20.25 3.72
C PRO A 356 24.18 21.37 2.67
N TYR A 357 24.79 22.50 3.03
CA TYR A 357 25.00 23.66 2.17
C TYR A 357 26.20 23.44 1.26
N GLU A 358 26.17 22.37 0.49
CA GLU A 358 27.28 21.97 -0.37
C GLU A 358 26.83 21.42 -1.72
N ALA A 359 27.68 21.63 -2.71
CA ALA A 359 27.60 21.01 -4.02
C ALA A 359 28.83 20.13 -4.25
N HIS A 360 28.62 18.93 -4.79
CA HIS A 360 29.69 18.09 -5.31
C HIS A 360 29.43 17.92 -6.80
N ILE A 361 30.36 18.39 -7.62
CA ILE A 361 30.27 18.33 -9.08
C ILE A 361 31.19 17.20 -9.54
N GLY A 362 30.60 16.18 -10.17
CA GLY A 362 31.33 15.12 -10.84
C GLY A 362 31.28 15.26 -12.35
N GLU A 363 31.92 14.33 -13.04
CA GLU A 363 31.98 14.32 -14.51
C GLU A 363 30.60 14.03 -15.16
N ASP A 364 29.80 13.26 -14.42
CA ASP A 364 28.65 12.51 -14.93
C ASP A 364 27.37 12.76 -14.09
N LEU A 365 27.55 13.40 -12.93
CA LEU A 365 26.49 13.66 -11.97
C LEU A 365 26.81 14.87 -11.07
N LEU A 366 25.76 15.52 -10.58
CA LEU A 366 25.82 16.59 -9.58
C LEU A 366 25.08 16.15 -8.33
N TYR A 367 25.67 16.42 -7.17
CA TYR A 367 24.96 16.48 -5.89
C TYR A 367 24.83 17.93 -5.44
N LEU A 368 23.61 18.40 -5.19
CA LEU A 368 23.32 19.77 -4.75
C LEU A 368 22.32 19.75 -3.59
N GLY A 369 22.77 20.03 -2.37
CA GLY A 369 21.86 20.15 -1.22
C GLY A 369 20.98 18.94 -0.92
N GLY A 370 21.44 17.73 -1.27
CA GLY A 370 20.64 16.50 -1.15
C GLY A 370 19.83 16.14 -2.40
N GLN A 371 19.86 16.95 -3.46
CA GLN A 371 19.37 16.59 -4.79
C GLN A 371 20.51 15.98 -5.62
N THR A 372 20.17 15.05 -6.50
CA THR A 372 21.11 14.32 -7.35
C THR A 372 20.63 14.38 -8.78
N HIS A 373 21.50 14.85 -9.66
CA HIS A 373 21.24 14.94 -11.09
C HIS A 373 22.25 14.07 -11.80
N PHE A 374 21.79 13.24 -12.73
CA PHE A 374 22.63 12.38 -13.54
C PHE A 374 22.43 12.78 -15.00
N TRP A 375 23.53 12.96 -15.72
CA TRP A 375 23.49 13.23 -17.17
C TRP A 375 24.26 12.18 -17.98
N SER A 376 24.92 11.22 -17.31
CA SER A 376 25.44 10.01 -17.95
C SER A 376 24.54 8.80 -17.63
N GLY A 377 23.62 8.49 -18.54
CA GLY A 377 22.69 7.38 -18.33
C GLY A 377 22.01 6.96 -19.62
N TRP A 378 21.34 5.82 -19.57
CA TRP A 378 20.50 5.41 -20.70
C TRP A 378 19.34 6.37 -20.92
N THR A 379 18.79 6.92 -19.83
CA THR A 379 17.67 7.87 -19.88
C THR A 379 18.13 9.32 -20.05
N SER A 380 19.26 9.70 -19.46
CA SER A 380 19.74 11.09 -19.42
C SER A 380 20.88 11.33 -20.40
N ARG A 381 20.89 12.46 -21.12
CA ARG A 381 21.97 12.88 -22.00
C ARG A 381 22.43 14.29 -21.66
N PHE A 382 23.73 14.49 -21.50
CA PHE A 382 24.30 15.82 -21.38
C PHE A 382 24.12 16.61 -22.69
N GLU A 383 23.67 17.86 -22.58
CA GLU A 383 23.47 18.75 -23.74
C GLU A 383 24.49 19.90 -23.73
N SER A 384 24.56 20.66 -22.63
CA SER A 384 25.50 21.77 -22.52
C SER A 384 25.77 22.18 -21.07
N ILE A 385 26.88 22.89 -20.87
CA ILE A 385 27.20 23.57 -19.62
C ILE A 385 27.77 24.97 -19.88
N GLN A 386 27.33 25.95 -19.11
CA GLN A 386 27.86 27.31 -19.21
C GLN A 386 27.91 28.03 -17.86
N ALA A 387 28.97 28.79 -17.63
CA ALA A 387 29.08 29.67 -16.47
C ALA A 387 28.42 31.01 -16.79
N VAL A 388 27.25 31.25 -16.22
CA VAL A 388 26.46 32.47 -16.42
C VAL A 388 26.83 33.48 -15.34
N GLY A 389 27.36 34.63 -15.75
CA GLY A 389 27.65 35.76 -14.87
C GLY A 389 26.41 36.59 -14.52
N GLY A 390 26.61 37.71 -13.82
CA GLY A 390 25.55 38.67 -13.46
C GLY A 390 25.37 38.80 -11.95
N ALA A 391 24.22 39.32 -11.52
CA ALA A 391 23.94 39.55 -10.10
C ALA A 391 23.84 38.26 -9.27
N ARG A 392 23.60 37.11 -9.92
CA ARG A 392 23.56 35.77 -9.30
C ARG A 392 24.34 34.80 -10.19
N PRO A 393 25.67 34.76 -10.06
CA PRO A 393 26.49 33.88 -10.88
C PRO A 393 26.10 32.42 -10.62
N HIS A 394 25.89 31.66 -11.68
CA HIS A 394 25.53 30.25 -11.61
C HIS A 394 26.10 29.46 -12.78
N LEU A 395 26.32 28.18 -12.56
CA LEU A 395 26.64 27.20 -13.58
C LEU A 395 25.33 26.62 -14.09
N GLU A 396 24.95 26.96 -15.32
CA GLU A 396 23.78 26.40 -15.99
C GLU A 396 24.18 25.09 -16.66
N ILE A 397 23.61 23.98 -16.18
CA ILE A 397 23.79 22.64 -16.74
C ILE A 397 22.48 22.26 -17.42
N VAL A 398 22.56 21.94 -18.71
CA VAL A 398 21.42 21.46 -19.49
C VAL A 398 21.66 20.01 -19.87
N TYR A 399 20.70 19.16 -19.50
CA TYR A 399 20.69 17.76 -19.88
C TYR A 399 19.27 17.35 -20.28
N SER A 400 19.12 16.27 -21.04
CA SER A 400 17.81 15.82 -21.50
C SER A 400 17.48 14.42 -20.99
N ASP A 401 16.29 14.27 -20.44
CA ASP A 401 15.78 12.97 -19.97
C ASP A 401 14.82 12.37 -21.00
N LEU A 402 14.96 11.06 -21.23
CA LEU A 402 14.08 10.28 -22.07
C LEU A 402 12.73 10.14 -21.36
N GLN A 403 11.70 10.74 -21.94
CA GLN A 403 10.33 10.60 -21.50
C GLN A 403 9.51 9.89 -22.58
N VAL A 404 8.60 9.03 -22.13
CA VAL A 404 7.61 8.42 -23.02
C VAL A 404 6.42 9.37 -23.08
N SER A 405 6.22 10.03 -24.22
CA SER A 405 4.95 10.70 -24.49
C SER A 405 4.01 9.76 -25.19
N ASN A 406 2.72 9.95 -24.90
CA ASN A 406 1.60 9.40 -25.66
C ASN A 406 1.40 7.87 -25.49
N PRO A 407 0.34 7.44 -24.77
CA PRO A 407 0.04 6.02 -24.60
C PRO A 407 -0.38 5.31 -25.91
N LYS A 408 -0.76 6.06 -26.96
CA LYS A 408 -1.23 5.50 -28.24
C LYS A 408 -0.10 5.14 -29.21
N THR A 409 0.97 5.92 -29.19
CA THR A 409 2.15 5.73 -30.03
C THR A 409 3.32 5.94 -29.09
N VAL A 410 3.90 4.87 -28.55
CA VAL A 410 5.02 4.93 -27.59
C VAL A 410 6.17 5.69 -28.26
N SER A 411 6.17 7.01 -28.15
CA SER A 411 7.13 7.90 -28.77
C SER A 411 8.04 8.40 -27.66
N MET A 412 9.30 8.03 -27.78
CA MET A 412 10.33 8.48 -26.87
C MET A 412 10.79 9.86 -27.34
N HIS A 413 10.56 10.88 -26.52
CA HIS A 413 11.09 12.21 -26.74
C HIS A 413 12.01 12.58 -25.57
N ARG A 414 12.90 13.53 -25.82
CA ARG A 414 13.84 14.02 -24.81
C ARG A 414 13.33 15.35 -24.28
N VAL A 415 13.20 15.44 -22.97
CA VAL A 415 12.78 16.69 -22.28
C VAL A 415 14.01 17.32 -21.66
N GLY A 416 14.32 18.55 -22.07
CA GLY A 416 15.44 19.32 -21.52
C GLY A 416 15.16 19.74 -20.07
N VAL A 417 16.08 19.41 -19.19
CA VAL A 417 16.15 19.85 -17.80
C VAL A 417 17.28 20.87 -17.69
N ARG A 418 16.95 22.06 -17.18
CA ARG A 418 17.91 23.12 -16.88
C ARG A 418 18.16 23.17 -15.39
N LEU A 419 19.42 23.20 -15.00
CA LEU A 419 19.85 23.19 -13.62
C LEU A 419 20.82 24.33 -13.37
N ASN A 420 20.45 25.20 -12.43
CA ASN A 420 21.25 26.38 -12.07
C ASN A 420 21.98 26.10 -10.76
N VAL A 421 23.28 25.85 -10.81
CA VAL A 421 24.11 25.61 -9.62
C VAL A 421 24.75 26.95 -9.21
N PRO A 422 24.47 27.49 -8.01
CA PRO A 422 25.05 28.76 -7.61
C PRO A 422 26.57 28.67 -7.52
N ILE A 423 27.28 29.68 -8.00
CA ILE A 423 28.75 29.76 -7.90
C ILE A 423 29.08 30.52 -6.61
N PRO A 424 29.85 29.94 -5.67
CA PRO A 424 30.29 30.65 -4.46
C PRO A 424 31.19 31.84 -4.83
N ALA A 425 31.14 32.90 -4.02
CA ALA A 425 32.00 34.07 -4.23
C ALA A 425 33.49 33.69 -4.30
N GLY A 426 34.19 34.17 -5.33
CA GLY A 426 35.61 33.89 -5.55
C GLY A 426 35.93 32.56 -6.22
N ARG A 427 34.92 31.76 -6.61
CA ARG A 427 35.07 30.50 -7.36
C ARG A 427 34.70 30.62 -8.84
N GLU A 428 34.60 31.83 -9.38
CA GLU A 428 34.13 32.07 -10.75
C GLU A 428 35.11 31.54 -11.81
N ALA A 429 36.42 31.62 -11.55
CA ALA A 429 37.44 31.05 -12.42
C ALA A 429 37.35 29.51 -12.46
N GLU A 430 37.30 28.88 -11.28
CA GLU A 430 37.13 27.43 -11.15
C GLU A 430 35.84 26.94 -11.85
N ALA A 431 34.73 27.68 -11.72
CA ALA A 431 33.48 27.35 -12.39
C ALA A 431 33.60 27.39 -13.92
N ARG A 432 34.36 28.33 -14.49
CA ARG A 432 34.62 28.40 -15.94
C ARG A 432 35.50 27.23 -16.39
N ASP A 433 36.52 26.88 -15.62
CA ASP A 433 37.40 25.77 -15.94
C ASP A 433 36.63 24.44 -15.94
N ILE A 434 35.76 24.22 -14.95
CA ILE A 434 34.87 23.05 -14.90
C ILE A 434 33.92 23.03 -16.09
N ALA A 435 33.31 24.17 -16.44
CA ALA A 435 32.42 24.27 -17.59
C ALA A 435 33.15 23.89 -18.87
N GLN A 436 34.36 24.41 -19.10
CA GLN A 436 35.18 24.06 -20.26
C GLN A 436 35.56 22.58 -20.28
N GLN A 437 36.00 22.03 -19.15
CA GLN A 437 36.41 20.63 -19.03
C GLN A 437 35.24 19.67 -19.34
N LEU A 438 34.06 19.94 -18.77
CA LEU A 438 32.86 19.14 -19.02
C LEU A 438 32.37 19.30 -20.46
N GLN A 439 32.36 20.53 -21.00
CA GLN A 439 31.96 20.77 -22.38
C GLN A 439 32.86 20.01 -23.36
N GLN A 440 34.18 20.10 -23.20
CA GLN A 440 35.16 19.40 -24.06
C GLN A 440 34.99 17.87 -24.01
N ARG A 441 34.78 17.32 -22.80
CA ARG A 441 34.58 15.88 -22.61
C ARG A 441 33.36 15.35 -23.37
N TRP A 442 32.25 16.10 -23.35
CA TRP A 442 30.98 15.65 -23.93
C TRP A 442 30.80 16.07 -25.39
N GLU A 443 31.50 17.12 -25.85
CA GLU A 443 31.58 17.48 -27.27
C GLU A 443 32.45 16.51 -28.07
N THR A 444 33.52 15.98 -27.47
CA THR A 444 34.35 14.95 -28.10
C THR A 444 33.55 13.65 -28.08
N PRO A 445 32.89 13.23 -29.17
CA PRO A 445 32.14 12.00 -29.17
C PRO A 445 33.15 10.90 -28.90
N ALA A 446 32.97 10.11 -27.85
CA ALA A 446 33.92 9.09 -27.43
C ALA A 446 34.23 8.12 -28.59
N GLN A 447 35.23 8.45 -29.41
CA GLN A 447 35.71 7.61 -30.51
C GLN A 447 36.35 6.31 -30.00
N GLY A 448 36.53 6.14 -28.67
CA GLY A 448 37.20 4.99 -28.06
C GLY A 448 36.39 4.12 -27.08
N SER A 449 35.13 4.43 -26.75
CA SER A 449 34.40 3.72 -25.67
C SER A 449 33.64 2.45 -26.13
N LYS A 450 34.10 1.76 -27.18
CA LYS A 450 33.47 0.50 -27.65
C LYS A 450 33.93 -0.76 -26.93
N THR A 451 34.82 -0.69 -25.94
CA THR A 451 35.39 -1.89 -25.31
C THR A 451 35.28 -1.83 -23.79
N LYS A 452 34.14 -2.32 -23.27
CA LYS A 452 33.98 -3.12 -22.03
C LYS A 452 32.50 -3.13 -21.65
N GLY A 453 31.76 -4.06 -22.27
CA GLY A 453 30.50 -4.57 -21.76
C GLY A 453 30.76 -5.93 -21.13
#